data_AF-A0A7Y5LPA4-F1
#
_entry.id   AF-A0A7Y5LPA4-F1
#
_cell.length_a   1.000
_cell.length_b   1.000
_cell.length_c   1.000
_cell.angle_alpha   90.00
_cell.angle_beta   90.00
_cell.angle_gamma   90.00
#
_symmetry.space_group_name_H-M   'P 1'
#
loop_
_entity.id
_entity.type
_entity.pdbx_description
1 polymer ?
#
loop_
_entity_poly.entity_id
_entity_poly.type
_entity_poly.pdbx_seq_one_letter_code
_entity_poly.pdbx_strand_id
1 'polypeptide(L)'
;MRRVHVAVLFAGICVAVGSCGVGDSADSQTQDGDVAADFSDSKAGGGGNGATDVSSEVSETNGGAPLQCQPTTDTPVFQQHIAPILAEKCAVCHAATPVGGAPMPLLTYGDTQQTLPGTSDVPVYWAIADAVANKTMPPPGKPELTDDERDLVIRWAEGCAPEGAGEPVVNPENPSKVEVPPPPADATVTEVRAGGYAVPLAEDTYQCFAKKLSFSGEKHIVRFEVDVENPEVVHHIVLLADVDNNSPAEQFDCKAMPAGSTFMYAWAPGGQPLQFPPDMGHPLRDGDTLVLQVHYNNGKKKPGIVDHSGVRLFLTEPRPKEVGMVATGPLQFTIPKLSETKVSSRCTMPQDTLFIAGMPHMHQTGSAFLQVAERLDSSVEVVVSLDKWSFDNQPFYHTPLLLKKGESLVTSCTFLNPSSQPVVSGEGTKDEMCFHFMYHTPPLDTRFCDENMDGGPSVDYEVGSCSSGIPMTDPPTVGGGIRLLSETQWTDMDTPLPNGVYVLDGWDMMLNQVSTVAGTVDLEKSEFVAAGYLIRDTHSTTVDILFNGFLYTKEGASIEFGGRVNESGEFTANEKNQLVPISPCADASLPLIWMTYGTTDTQAATSFFVDVPGQPFDLLFRGRWVVLGPR
;
A
#
# COMPACT_ATOMS: atom_id res chain seq x y z
N MET A 1 1.16 8.99 -10.32
CA MET A 1 1.14 9.13 -11.78
C MET A 1 0.19 10.23 -12.17
N ARG A 2 0.65 11.14 -13.06
CA ARG A 2 -0.26 11.73 -14.04
C ARG A 2 -0.80 10.50 -14.71
N ARG A 3 -2.03 10.20 -14.31
CA ARG A 3 -2.80 9.04 -14.68
C ARG A 3 -2.58 8.86 -16.18
N VAL A 4 -1.78 7.87 -16.57
CA VAL A 4 -2.04 7.19 -17.83
C VAL A 4 -3.13 6.21 -17.44
N HIS A 5 -4.34 6.74 -17.32
CA HIS A 5 -5.54 5.92 -17.39
C HIS A 5 -5.63 5.52 -18.85
N VAL A 6 -5.18 4.31 -19.19
CA VAL A 6 -5.81 3.60 -20.28
C VAL A 6 -6.96 2.83 -19.63
N ALA A 7 -8.03 3.56 -19.36
CA ALA A 7 -9.33 2.94 -19.16
C ALA A 7 -9.88 2.72 -20.56
N VAL A 8 -9.88 1.48 -21.05
CA VAL A 8 -10.58 1.16 -22.30
C VAL A 8 -12.07 0.96 -21.96
N LEU A 9 -12.80 2.07 -21.88
CA LEU A 9 -14.26 2.06 -21.88
C LEU A 9 -14.74 2.01 -23.33
N PHE A 10 -15.45 0.94 -23.70
CA PHE A 10 -16.10 0.81 -25.01
C PHE A 10 -17.45 1.52 -24.99
N ALA A 11 -17.53 2.66 -25.68
CA ALA A 11 -18.78 3.31 -26.02
C ALA A 11 -19.10 3.04 -27.50
N GLY A 12 -20.10 2.19 -27.74
CA GLY A 12 -20.65 1.96 -29.07
C GLY A 12 -21.44 3.17 -29.57
N ILE A 13 -21.14 3.62 -30.79
CA ILE A 13 -22.01 4.52 -31.55
C ILE A 13 -22.16 3.95 -32.97
N CYS A 14 -23.37 3.48 -33.26
CA CYS A 14 -23.86 3.18 -34.60
C CYS A 14 -23.74 4.41 -35.51
N VAL A 15 -23.20 4.24 -36.72
CA VAL A 15 -23.37 5.21 -37.80
C VAL A 15 -24.03 4.52 -38.99
N ALA A 16 -25.25 4.97 -39.29
CA ALA A 16 -25.96 4.65 -40.52
C ALA A 16 -25.32 5.37 -41.72
N VAL A 17 -25.26 4.65 -42.83
CA VAL A 17 -24.73 5.08 -44.13
C VAL A 17 -25.66 6.08 -44.82
N GLY A 18 -25.09 7.12 -45.44
CA GLY A 18 -25.80 8.00 -46.37
C GLY A 18 -24.86 9.01 -47.07
N SER A 19 -24.44 8.68 -48.29
CA SER A 19 -23.54 9.48 -49.14
C SER A 19 -24.22 10.63 -49.90
N CYS A 20 -23.34 11.53 -50.40
CA CYS A 20 -23.44 12.40 -51.59
C CYS A 20 -23.83 13.87 -51.39
N GLY A 21 -22.96 14.77 -51.89
CA GLY A 21 -23.36 16.12 -52.33
C GLY A 21 -22.29 17.21 -52.21
N VAL A 22 -21.78 17.65 -53.36
CA VAL A 22 -20.78 18.71 -53.60
C VAL A 22 -21.39 20.12 -53.41
N GLY A 23 -20.60 21.14 -53.01
CA GLY A 23 -20.90 22.53 -53.35
C GLY A 23 -20.45 23.63 -52.37
N ASP A 24 -19.32 24.28 -52.70
CA ASP A 24 -19.00 25.72 -52.62
C ASP A 24 -19.43 26.67 -51.48
N SER A 25 -18.40 27.37 -50.98
CA SER A 25 -18.27 28.83 -50.81
C SER A 25 -19.07 29.63 -49.74
N ALA A 26 -18.27 30.22 -48.85
CA ALA A 26 -18.23 31.63 -48.42
C ALA A 26 -19.39 32.28 -47.61
N ASP A 27 -18.90 33.00 -46.59
CA ASP A 27 -19.29 34.34 -46.11
C ASP A 27 -20.35 34.56 -45.00
N SER A 28 -19.81 35.21 -43.95
CA SER A 28 -20.29 36.41 -43.25
C SER A 28 -21.68 36.50 -42.58
N GLN A 29 -21.57 36.89 -41.29
CA GLN A 29 -22.30 37.97 -40.61
C GLN A 29 -23.80 37.85 -40.23
N THR A 30 -23.99 37.89 -38.90
CA THR A 30 -24.94 38.71 -38.09
C THR A 30 -26.38 38.95 -38.59
N GLN A 31 -27.38 38.60 -37.76
CA GLN A 31 -28.22 39.54 -36.99
C GLN A 31 -29.50 38.86 -36.43
N ASP A 32 -29.82 39.24 -35.19
CA ASP A 32 -31.13 39.58 -34.58
C ASP A 32 -32.41 38.80 -34.90
N GLY A 33 -33.23 38.60 -33.84
CA GLY A 33 -34.68 38.48 -34.02
C GLY A 33 -35.43 37.80 -32.88
N ASP A 34 -35.97 38.61 -31.97
CA ASP A 34 -36.94 38.30 -30.92
C ASP A 34 -38.14 37.43 -31.34
N VAL A 35 -38.71 36.67 -30.38
CA VAL A 35 -40.16 36.65 -30.13
C VAL A 35 -40.45 36.46 -28.63
N ALA A 36 -41.30 37.34 -28.12
CA ALA A 36 -41.76 37.46 -26.74
C ALA A 36 -43.13 36.79 -26.48
N ALA A 37 -43.59 36.97 -25.23
CA ALA A 37 -44.96 36.93 -24.69
C ALA A 37 -45.36 35.63 -23.96
N ASP A 38 -45.48 35.57 -22.63
CA ASP A 38 -46.32 36.36 -21.67
C ASP A 38 -47.65 35.65 -21.37
N PHE A 39 -47.90 35.36 -20.09
CA PHE A 39 -49.23 35.35 -19.48
C PHE A 39 -49.10 35.59 -17.96
N SER A 40 -49.60 36.76 -17.59
CA SER A 40 -50.02 37.28 -16.28
C SER A 40 -51.17 36.45 -15.66
N ASP A 41 -51.70 36.63 -14.44
CA ASP A 41 -51.78 37.78 -13.53
C ASP A 41 -52.38 37.36 -12.16
N SER A 42 -52.20 38.23 -11.16
CA SER A 42 -53.08 38.55 -10.01
C SER A 42 -53.20 37.56 -8.81
N LYS A 43 -53.20 37.97 -7.52
CA LYS A 43 -53.48 39.28 -6.87
C LYS A 43 -53.10 39.29 -5.36
N ALA A 44 -52.37 40.33 -4.94
CA ALA A 44 -52.57 41.29 -3.82
C ALA A 44 -53.14 40.84 -2.45
N GLY A 45 -52.75 41.33 -1.25
CA GLY A 45 -51.89 42.41 -0.72
C GLY A 45 -52.21 42.52 0.81
N GLY A 46 -51.48 43.18 1.72
CA GLY A 46 -50.27 44.00 1.70
C GLY A 46 -49.92 44.51 3.13
N GLY A 47 -48.77 45.20 3.24
CA GLY A 47 -48.36 46.12 4.33
C GLY A 47 -47.64 45.49 5.53
N GLY A 48 -46.46 45.92 6.00
CA GLY A 48 -45.55 46.99 5.63
C GLY A 48 -44.48 47.18 6.72
N ASN A 49 -43.32 47.70 6.32
CA ASN A 49 -42.21 48.31 7.08
C ASN A 49 -41.14 47.43 7.76
N GLY A 50 -39.89 47.65 7.34
CA GLY A 50 -38.69 47.47 8.17
C GLY A 50 -37.46 46.96 7.42
N ALA A 51 -36.81 47.82 6.64
CA ALA A 51 -35.56 47.52 5.93
C ALA A 51 -34.38 47.29 6.90
N THR A 52 -33.52 46.32 6.58
CA THR A 52 -32.07 46.52 6.36
C THR A 52 -31.47 45.24 5.75
N ASP A 53 -31.02 45.37 4.51
CA ASP A 53 -30.18 44.43 3.78
C ASP A 53 -28.81 44.25 4.47
N VAL A 54 -28.36 43.00 4.59
CA VAL A 54 -26.97 42.63 4.26
C VAL A 54 -27.01 41.27 3.57
N SER A 55 -26.91 41.30 2.25
CA SER A 55 -26.63 40.16 1.38
C SER A 55 -25.21 39.65 1.64
N SER A 56 -25.10 38.35 1.92
CA SER A 56 -23.86 37.59 1.92
C SER A 56 -23.33 37.43 0.50
N GLU A 57 -22.26 38.14 0.16
CA GLU A 57 -21.41 37.80 -0.98
C GLU A 57 -20.29 36.86 -0.53
N VAL A 58 -20.14 35.79 -1.31
CA VAL A 58 -19.05 34.83 -1.28
C VAL A 58 -17.81 35.51 -1.85
N SER A 59 -16.73 35.58 -1.08
CA SER A 59 -15.40 35.91 -1.61
C SER A 59 -14.40 34.79 -1.29
N GLU A 60 -13.75 34.35 -2.36
CA GLU A 60 -12.65 33.40 -2.46
C GLU A 60 -11.59 33.57 -1.36
N THR A 61 -11.17 32.47 -0.72
CA THR A 61 -10.00 32.44 0.18
C THR A 61 -8.89 31.59 -0.42
N ASN A 62 -7.91 32.26 -1.03
CA ASN A 62 -6.53 31.79 -1.17
C ASN A 62 -5.64 32.77 -0.40
N GLY A 63 -5.02 32.32 0.70
CA GLY A 63 -4.09 33.09 1.53
C GLY A 63 -4.30 32.82 3.02
N GLY A 64 -3.42 32.02 3.62
CA GLY A 64 -3.42 31.74 5.06
C GLY A 64 -3.28 33.02 5.88
N ALA A 65 -4.26 33.28 6.76
CA ALA A 65 -4.15 34.31 7.77
C ALA A 65 -3.05 33.94 8.79
N PRO A 66 -2.31 34.90 9.35
CA PRO A 66 -1.36 34.63 10.43
C PRO A 66 -2.09 34.05 11.65
N LEU A 67 -1.46 33.09 12.33
CA LEU A 67 -1.94 32.51 13.58
C LEU A 67 -2.15 33.62 14.63
N GLN A 68 -3.39 34.08 14.81
CA GLN A 68 -3.71 35.12 15.81
C GLN A 68 -4.21 34.47 17.09
N CYS A 69 -3.39 34.51 18.14
CA CYS A 69 -3.79 34.17 19.49
C CYS A 69 -4.48 35.38 20.16
N GLN A 70 -5.39 35.14 21.11
CA GLN A 70 -6.20 36.16 21.79
C GLN A 70 -6.15 35.93 23.31
N PRO A 71 -5.35 36.70 24.08
CA PRO A 71 -5.26 36.51 25.52
C PRO A 71 -6.55 37.00 26.22
N THR A 72 -7.03 36.23 27.19
CA THR A 72 -8.17 36.58 28.06
C THR A 72 -7.74 36.58 29.53
N THR A 73 -8.56 37.14 30.42
CA THR A 73 -8.28 37.15 31.87
C THR A 73 -8.25 35.75 32.49
N ASP A 74 -8.88 34.76 31.85
CA ASP A 74 -8.99 33.38 32.32
C ASP A 74 -8.07 32.42 31.55
N THR A 75 -7.14 32.97 30.75
CA THR A 75 -6.15 32.19 30.02
C THR A 75 -5.24 31.47 31.02
N PRO A 76 -5.09 30.13 30.93
CA PRO A 76 -4.15 29.40 31.77
C PRO A 76 -2.73 29.93 31.56
N VAL A 77 -1.86 29.76 32.55
CA VAL A 77 -0.45 30.19 32.48
C VAL A 77 0.52 29.03 32.61
N PHE A 78 1.66 29.11 31.93
CA PHE A 78 2.63 28.02 31.83
C PHE A 78 3.05 27.47 33.18
N GLN A 79 3.54 28.34 34.08
CA GLN A 79 4.16 27.92 35.34
C GLN A 79 3.20 27.16 36.27
N GLN A 80 1.92 27.53 36.26
CA GLN A 80 0.91 26.97 37.18
C GLN A 80 0.13 25.80 36.57
N HIS A 81 -0.13 25.83 35.27
CA HIS A 81 -1.08 24.90 34.64
C HIS A 81 -0.43 23.94 33.65
N ILE A 82 0.61 24.37 32.93
CA ILE A 82 1.14 23.62 31.78
C ILE A 82 2.43 22.88 32.13
N ALA A 83 3.32 23.53 32.90
CA ALA A 83 4.58 22.92 33.33
C ALA A 83 4.38 21.55 34.02
N PRO A 84 3.38 21.36 34.92
CA PRO A 84 3.12 20.04 35.51
C PRO A 84 2.70 18.99 34.49
N ILE A 85 1.85 19.34 33.52
CA ILE A 85 1.36 18.44 32.48
C ILE A 85 2.53 18.01 31.58
N LEU A 86 3.35 18.97 31.11
CA LEU A 86 4.51 18.66 30.28
C LEU A 86 5.53 17.80 31.02
N ALA A 87 5.78 18.08 32.31
CA ALA A 87 6.69 17.30 33.13
C ALA A 87 6.20 15.85 33.31
N GLU A 88 4.91 15.63 33.54
CA GLU A 88 4.38 14.29 33.81
C GLU A 88 4.15 13.46 32.53
N LYS A 89 3.59 14.09 31.49
CA LYS A 89 3.09 13.39 30.29
C LYS A 89 4.07 13.45 29.11
N CYS A 90 4.92 14.47 29.03
CA CYS A 90 5.73 14.74 27.83
C CYS A 90 7.24 14.60 28.05
N ALA A 91 7.74 14.92 29.25
CA ALA A 91 9.17 14.96 29.56
C ALA A 91 9.87 13.59 29.49
N VAL A 92 9.11 12.48 29.45
CA VAL A 92 9.66 11.13 29.22
C VAL A 92 10.41 11.02 27.89
N CYS A 93 9.95 11.74 26.86
CA CYS A 93 10.62 11.82 25.56
C CYS A 93 11.22 13.22 25.32
N HIS A 94 10.53 14.28 25.74
CA HIS A 94 10.94 15.68 25.55
C HIS A 94 11.82 16.22 26.70
N ALA A 95 12.74 15.40 27.20
CA ALA A 95 13.71 15.79 28.23
C ALA A 95 14.76 16.77 27.68
N ALA A 96 15.66 17.26 28.56
CA ALA A 96 16.74 18.20 28.22
C ALA A 96 17.61 17.69 27.06
N THR A 97 17.82 16.38 27.02
CA THR A 97 18.27 15.66 25.83
C THR A 97 17.07 14.87 25.32
N PRO A 98 16.46 15.26 24.19
CA PRO A 98 15.31 14.55 23.66
C PRO A 98 15.68 13.10 23.35
N VAL A 99 14.76 12.21 23.68
CA VAL A 99 14.88 10.78 23.40
C VAL A 99 13.60 10.33 22.74
N GLY A 100 13.64 9.14 22.16
CA GLY A 100 12.41 8.55 21.67
C GLY A 100 11.81 9.23 20.44
N GLY A 101 12.62 9.89 19.60
CA GLY A 101 12.16 10.60 18.40
C GLY A 101 11.64 12.02 18.66
N ALA A 102 11.63 12.48 19.91
CA ALA A 102 11.28 13.86 20.24
C ALA A 102 12.27 14.85 19.57
N PRO A 103 11.80 15.85 18.81
CA PRO A 103 12.68 16.75 18.06
C PRO A 103 13.36 17.81 18.94
N MET A 104 12.84 18.04 20.16
CA MET A 104 13.27 19.12 21.05
C MET A 104 12.81 18.91 22.51
N PRO A 105 13.50 19.54 23.48
CA PRO A 105 13.05 19.56 24.88
C PRO A 105 11.74 20.34 25.03
N LEU A 106 10.94 20.03 26.05
CA LEU A 106 9.72 20.75 26.44
C LEU A 106 9.69 21.06 27.96
N LEU A 107 10.86 21.24 28.56
CA LEU A 107 11.01 21.31 30.02
C LEU A 107 10.78 22.71 30.58
N THR A 108 11.04 23.74 29.78
CA THR A 108 11.00 25.14 30.21
C THR A 108 10.00 25.95 29.39
N TYR A 109 9.59 27.10 29.93
CA TYR A 109 8.76 28.04 29.17
C TYR A 109 9.44 28.41 27.84
N GLY A 110 10.74 28.72 27.91
CA GLY A 110 11.56 29.06 26.74
C GLY A 110 11.52 27.99 25.65
N ASP A 111 11.52 26.70 26.00
CA ASP A 111 11.41 25.60 25.04
C ASP A 111 10.13 25.67 24.21
N THR A 112 9.01 26.02 24.85
CA THR A 112 7.71 26.15 24.18
C THR A 112 7.58 27.39 23.30
N GLN A 113 8.43 28.40 23.50
CA GLN A 113 8.42 29.65 22.73
C GLN A 113 9.33 29.60 21.49
N GLN A 114 10.12 28.53 21.33
CA GLN A 114 10.97 28.36 20.15
C GLN A 114 10.13 28.15 18.89
N THR A 115 10.75 28.32 17.73
CA THR A 115 10.19 27.88 16.44
C THR A 115 10.32 26.37 16.31
N LEU A 116 9.25 25.70 15.89
CA LEU A 116 9.24 24.27 15.64
C LEU A 116 10.29 23.92 14.56
N PRO A 117 11.22 23.00 14.82
CA PRO A 117 12.24 22.59 13.86
C PRO A 117 11.62 22.18 12.52
N GLY A 118 12.19 22.65 11.42
CA GLY A 118 11.70 22.35 10.07
C GLY A 118 10.56 23.24 9.57
N THR A 119 10.06 24.17 10.39
CA THR A 119 9.07 25.19 9.98
C THR A 119 9.68 26.59 10.01
N SER A 120 9.15 27.52 9.22
CA SER A 120 9.63 28.90 9.22
C SER A 120 9.06 29.73 10.38
N ASP A 121 7.81 29.49 10.80
CA ASP A 121 7.07 30.43 11.64
C ASP A 121 6.07 29.79 12.63
N VAL A 122 6.15 28.48 12.90
CA VAL A 122 5.23 27.82 13.85
C VAL A 122 5.88 27.76 15.23
N PRO A 123 5.33 28.43 16.27
CA PRO A 123 5.82 28.28 17.64
C PRO A 123 5.53 26.88 18.17
N VAL A 124 6.42 26.37 19.01
CA VAL A 124 6.29 25.03 19.60
C VAL A 124 5.03 24.88 20.43
N TYR A 125 4.63 25.91 21.20
CA TYR A 125 3.40 25.85 21.99
C TYR A 125 2.14 25.62 21.14
N TRP A 126 2.12 26.12 19.91
CA TRP A 126 1.03 25.87 18.96
C TRP A 126 1.05 24.44 18.45
N ALA A 127 2.23 23.90 18.16
CA ALA A 127 2.39 22.50 17.76
C ALA A 127 1.98 21.53 18.89
N ILE A 128 2.29 21.85 20.14
CA ILE A 128 1.84 21.09 21.31
C ILE A 128 0.31 21.08 21.37
N ALA A 129 -0.33 22.25 21.28
CA ALA A 129 -1.78 22.35 21.35
C ALA A 129 -2.48 21.64 20.20
N ASP A 130 -1.97 21.75 18.98
CA ASP A 130 -2.49 21.01 17.84
C ASP A 130 -2.37 19.49 18.06
N ALA A 131 -1.20 19.00 18.45
CA ALA A 131 -0.98 17.57 18.70
C ALA A 131 -1.86 17.01 19.83
N VAL A 132 -2.05 17.81 20.89
CA VAL A 132 -2.90 17.47 22.03
C VAL A 132 -4.38 17.53 21.65
N ALA A 133 -4.85 18.54 20.91
CA ALA A 133 -6.22 18.59 20.39
C ALA A 133 -6.52 17.38 19.48
N ASN A 134 -5.53 17.01 18.68
CA ASN A 134 -5.60 15.93 17.71
C ASN A 134 -5.35 14.54 18.28
N LYS A 135 -5.07 14.42 19.59
CA LYS A 135 -4.72 13.17 20.29
C LYS A 135 -3.56 12.40 19.65
N THR A 136 -2.65 13.09 18.96
CA THR A 136 -1.44 12.47 18.39
C THR A 136 -0.30 12.39 19.39
N MET A 137 -0.31 13.26 20.40
CA MET A 137 0.62 13.24 21.52
C MET A 137 -0.12 13.34 22.86
N PRO A 138 0.35 12.63 23.91
CA PRO A 138 1.34 11.55 23.87
C PRO A 138 0.89 10.36 23.00
N PRO A 139 1.83 9.62 22.38
CA PRO A 139 1.47 8.52 21.50
C PRO A 139 0.80 7.38 22.29
N PRO A 140 0.00 6.52 21.63
CA PRO A 140 -0.69 5.42 22.29
C PRO A 140 0.23 4.57 23.16
N GLY A 141 -0.23 4.20 24.37
CA GLY A 141 0.56 3.44 25.34
C GLY A 141 1.49 4.26 26.23
N LYS A 142 1.43 5.60 26.15
CA LYS A 142 2.06 6.54 27.11
C LYS A 142 0.99 7.14 28.04
N PRO A 143 1.38 7.76 29.18
CA PRO A 143 0.43 8.43 30.06
C PRO A 143 -0.40 9.46 29.29
N GLU A 144 -1.70 9.21 29.14
CA GLU A 144 -2.60 10.10 28.40
C GLU A 144 -2.96 11.35 29.21
N LEU A 145 -3.32 12.43 28.51
CA LEU A 145 -3.95 13.61 29.12
C LEU A 145 -5.44 13.32 29.31
N THR A 146 -5.94 13.67 30.49
CA THR A 146 -7.37 13.84 30.75
C THR A 146 -7.96 14.95 29.87
N ASP A 147 -9.28 14.96 29.70
CA ASP A 147 -9.95 15.99 28.90
C ASP A 147 -9.71 17.40 29.48
N ASP A 148 -9.69 17.55 30.81
CA ASP A 148 -9.39 18.82 31.48
C ASP A 148 -7.95 19.28 31.24
N GLU A 149 -6.97 18.37 31.29
CA GLU A 149 -5.55 18.68 30.99
C GLU A 149 -5.36 19.08 29.53
N ARG A 150 -6.06 18.40 28.61
CA ARG A 150 -6.07 18.71 27.18
C ARG A 150 -6.64 20.10 26.93
N ASP A 151 -7.77 20.43 27.53
CA ASP A 151 -8.40 21.74 27.42
C ASP A 151 -7.54 22.86 28.00
N LEU A 152 -6.78 22.59 29.09
CA LEU A 152 -5.83 23.55 29.64
C LEU A 152 -4.71 23.89 28.65
N VAL A 153 -4.11 22.88 28.02
CA VAL A 153 -3.03 23.07 27.03
C VAL A 153 -3.51 23.84 25.81
N ILE A 154 -4.70 23.52 25.30
CA ILE A 154 -5.28 24.18 24.12
C ILE A 154 -5.56 25.65 24.43
N ARG A 155 -6.30 25.95 25.52
CA ARG A 155 -6.63 27.35 25.89
C ARG A 155 -5.41 28.18 26.23
N TRP A 156 -4.35 27.57 26.76
CA TRP A 156 -3.09 28.27 26.99
C TRP A 156 -2.45 28.72 25.68
N ALA A 157 -2.35 27.83 24.69
CA ALA A 157 -1.78 28.17 23.38
C ALA A 157 -2.62 29.21 22.62
N GLU A 158 -3.94 29.04 22.59
CA GLU A 158 -4.89 30.00 22.00
C GLU A 158 -4.80 31.39 22.66
N GLY A 159 -4.47 31.43 23.94
CA GLY A 159 -4.28 32.65 24.72
C GLY A 159 -2.87 33.27 24.64
N CYS A 160 -2.10 32.94 23.61
CA CYS A 160 -0.71 33.41 23.38
C CYS A 160 0.31 32.84 24.36
N ALA A 161 0.05 31.67 24.93
CA ALA A 161 0.98 30.93 25.78
C ALA A 161 1.66 31.80 26.86
N PRO A 162 0.92 32.48 27.75
CA PRO A 162 1.52 33.33 28.78
C PRO A 162 2.32 32.48 29.78
N GLU A 163 3.48 32.98 30.21
CA GLU A 163 4.34 32.31 31.18
C GLU A 163 3.69 32.20 32.57
N GLY A 164 3.13 33.30 33.07
CA GLY A 164 2.63 33.43 34.44
C GLY A 164 3.72 33.72 35.46
N ALA A 165 3.34 34.15 36.66
CA ALA A 165 4.26 34.43 37.76
C ALA A 165 4.44 33.21 38.67
N GLY A 166 5.69 32.84 38.95
CA GLY A 166 6.07 31.77 39.87
C GLY A 166 7.29 30.98 39.39
N GLU A 167 7.98 30.33 40.32
CA GLU A 167 8.96 29.29 39.98
C GLU A 167 8.19 28.06 39.46
N PRO A 168 8.68 27.36 38.42
CA PRO A 168 8.04 26.16 37.94
C PRO A 168 7.92 25.15 39.08
N VAL A 169 6.72 24.58 39.27
CA VAL A 169 6.57 23.35 40.07
C VAL A 169 7.11 22.21 39.22
N VAL A 170 8.43 22.20 39.00
CA VAL A 170 9.12 21.04 38.46
C VAL A 170 9.16 20.05 39.62
N ASN A 171 8.62 18.85 39.42
CA ASN A 171 9.14 17.72 40.15
C ASN A 171 10.40 17.25 39.38
N PRO A 172 11.63 17.60 39.81
CA PRO A 172 12.85 17.15 39.14
C PRO A 172 13.05 15.62 39.26
N GLU A 173 12.23 14.92 40.04
CA GLU A 173 12.24 13.48 40.21
C GLU A 173 10.86 12.89 39.88
N ASN A 174 10.49 12.84 38.60
CA ASN A 174 9.56 11.81 38.17
C ASN A 174 9.88 11.27 36.79
N PRO A 175 10.86 10.36 36.67
CA PRO A 175 10.89 9.49 35.53
C PRO A 175 9.76 8.49 35.74
N SER A 176 8.62 8.67 35.08
CA SER A 176 7.75 7.54 34.77
C SER A 176 8.53 6.66 33.79
N LYS A 177 9.55 5.97 34.30
CA LYS A 177 10.21 4.88 33.61
C LYS A 177 9.08 3.89 33.34
N VAL A 178 8.69 3.73 32.09
CA VAL A 178 8.26 2.40 31.68
C VAL A 178 9.46 1.54 32.04
N GLU A 179 9.38 0.79 33.14
CA GLU A 179 10.47 -0.07 33.58
C GLU A 179 10.68 -1.09 32.48
N VAL A 180 11.67 -0.82 31.64
CA VAL A 180 12.15 -1.81 30.70
C VAL A 180 12.67 -2.95 31.58
N PRO A 181 12.09 -4.16 31.50
CA PRO A 181 12.51 -5.26 32.35
C PRO A 181 14.01 -5.48 32.16
N PRO A 182 14.75 -5.78 33.24
CA PRO A 182 16.17 -6.07 33.12
C PRO A 182 16.35 -7.27 32.19
N PRO A 183 17.47 -7.34 31.46
CA PRO A 183 17.77 -8.50 30.63
C PRO A 183 17.72 -9.80 31.47
N PRO A 184 17.33 -10.93 30.86
CA PRO A 184 17.34 -12.22 31.56
C PRO A 184 18.73 -12.52 32.14
N ALA A 185 18.77 -12.98 33.40
CA ALA A 185 20.03 -13.17 34.13
C ALA A 185 20.93 -14.27 33.53
N ASP A 186 20.35 -15.18 32.75
CA ASP A 186 21.01 -16.24 32.01
C ASP A 186 21.48 -15.81 30.60
N ALA A 187 21.24 -14.55 30.21
CA ALA A 187 21.61 -14.06 28.89
C ALA A 187 23.08 -13.65 28.80
N THR A 188 23.71 -14.03 27.69
CA THR A 188 25.00 -13.51 27.24
C THR A 188 24.78 -12.45 26.17
N VAL A 189 25.72 -11.53 25.96
CA VAL A 189 25.54 -10.42 25.00
C VAL A 189 26.49 -10.60 23.81
N THR A 190 25.94 -10.47 22.61
CA THR A 190 26.71 -10.31 21.35
C THR A 190 26.25 -9.04 20.65
N GLU A 191 27.16 -8.31 20.03
CA GLU A 191 26.84 -7.04 19.37
C GLU A 191 27.07 -7.12 17.86
N VAL A 192 26.23 -6.43 17.08
CA VAL A 192 26.47 -6.15 15.66
C VAL A 192 26.50 -4.63 15.52
N ARG A 193 27.64 -4.05 15.10
CA ARG A 193 27.89 -2.61 15.13
C ARG A 193 28.45 -2.10 13.82
N ALA A 194 28.22 -0.81 13.55
CA ALA A 194 29.00 -0.05 12.60
C ALA A 194 30.47 -0.03 13.05
N GLY A 195 31.39 -0.29 12.13
CA GLY A 195 32.81 -0.47 12.42
C GLY A 195 33.63 0.82 12.42
N GLY A 196 33.14 1.91 13.01
CA GLY A 196 33.77 3.23 12.93
C GLY A 196 33.57 3.86 11.55
N TYR A 197 32.31 3.89 11.11
CA TYR A 197 31.95 4.37 9.79
C TYR A 197 32.03 5.89 9.71
N ALA A 198 32.80 6.40 8.74
CA ALA A 198 32.85 7.83 8.46
C ALA A 198 31.58 8.27 7.71
N VAL A 199 30.64 8.87 8.43
CA VAL A 199 29.33 9.25 7.89
C VAL A 199 29.51 10.32 6.80
N PRO A 200 29.02 10.10 5.56
CA PRO A 200 29.15 11.07 4.48
C PRO A 200 28.42 12.40 4.76
N LEU A 201 28.77 13.43 3.99
CA LEU A 201 28.02 14.70 3.93
C LEU A 201 26.72 14.60 3.12
N ALA A 202 26.44 13.44 2.53
CA ALA A 202 25.19 13.20 1.82
C ALA A 202 24.02 13.27 2.81
N GLU A 203 22.88 13.75 2.34
CA GLU A 203 21.69 13.90 3.17
C GLU A 203 21.20 12.54 3.67
N ASP A 204 21.05 11.55 2.77
CA ASP A 204 20.70 10.18 3.14
C ASP A 204 21.80 9.21 2.68
N THR A 205 22.16 8.27 3.54
CA THR A 205 23.09 7.16 3.23
C THR A 205 22.64 5.89 3.93
N TYR A 206 22.55 4.79 3.18
CA TYR A 206 22.25 3.47 3.72
C TYR A 206 23.49 2.60 3.67
N GLN A 207 23.98 2.21 4.83
CA GLN A 207 25.24 1.49 4.95
C GLN A 207 25.03 0.18 5.71
N CYS A 208 25.58 -0.91 5.17
CA CYS A 208 25.50 -2.23 5.77
C CYS A 208 26.83 -2.69 6.34
N PHE A 209 26.73 -3.45 7.43
CA PHE A 209 27.82 -4.10 8.14
C PHE A 209 27.44 -5.54 8.45
N ALA A 210 28.14 -6.50 7.85
CA ALA A 210 27.88 -7.91 8.09
C ALA A 210 28.76 -8.45 9.23
N LYS A 211 28.18 -9.33 10.06
CA LYS A 211 28.90 -10.07 11.09
C LYS A 211 28.50 -11.53 11.04
N LYS A 212 29.47 -12.38 10.72
CA LYS A 212 29.34 -13.83 10.88
C LYS A 212 29.49 -14.21 12.36
N LEU A 213 28.54 -14.98 12.87
CA LEU A 213 28.52 -15.41 14.25
C LEU A 213 29.31 -16.71 14.45
N SER A 214 29.87 -16.87 15.64
CA SER A 214 30.55 -18.09 16.04
C SER A 214 30.26 -18.40 17.51
N PHE A 215 29.60 -19.53 17.76
CA PHE A 215 29.30 -20.04 19.10
C PHE A 215 28.99 -21.55 19.04
N SER A 216 29.07 -22.24 20.18
CA SER A 216 28.74 -23.67 20.23
C SER A 216 27.23 -23.89 20.40
N GLY A 217 26.66 -24.77 19.56
CA GLY A 217 25.26 -25.18 19.64
C GLY A 217 24.29 -24.14 19.05
N GLU A 218 23.01 -24.30 19.34
CA GLU A 218 21.97 -23.33 18.99
C GLU A 218 21.78 -22.33 20.14
N LYS A 219 21.51 -21.07 19.80
CA LYS A 219 21.19 -20.02 20.78
C LYS A 219 19.91 -19.33 20.36
N HIS A 220 19.18 -18.79 21.33
CA HIS A 220 18.01 -17.96 21.05
C HIS A 220 18.26 -16.52 21.48
N ILE A 221 17.91 -15.57 20.63
CA ILE A 221 17.85 -14.16 20.98
C ILE A 221 16.57 -13.93 21.78
N VAL A 222 16.70 -13.48 23.02
CA VAL A 222 15.57 -13.20 23.92
C VAL A 222 15.28 -11.70 24.05
N ARG A 223 16.22 -10.85 23.61
CA ARG A 223 16.09 -9.40 23.69
C ARG A 223 17.02 -8.68 22.70
N PHE A 224 16.51 -7.57 22.15
CA PHE A 224 17.24 -6.62 21.33
C PHE A 224 17.37 -5.28 22.06
N GLU A 225 18.55 -4.69 22.03
CA GLU A 225 18.79 -3.31 22.48
C GLU A 225 19.63 -2.55 21.47
N VAL A 226 19.14 -1.42 20.97
CA VAL A 226 19.96 -0.53 20.15
C VAL A 226 20.86 0.33 21.03
N ASP A 227 22.09 0.51 20.59
CA ASP A 227 23.05 1.46 21.14
C ASP A 227 23.40 2.48 20.05
N VAL A 228 22.95 3.72 20.23
CA VAL A 228 23.14 4.82 19.26
C VAL A 228 24.19 5.78 19.79
N GLU A 229 25.32 5.87 19.10
CA GLU A 229 26.41 6.78 19.43
C GLU A 229 26.14 8.19 18.92
N ASN A 230 25.68 8.31 17.66
CA ASN A 230 25.42 9.60 17.01
C ASN A 230 23.93 9.78 16.67
N PRO A 231 23.07 10.09 17.66
CA PRO A 231 21.61 10.21 17.46
C PRO A 231 21.22 11.36 16.52
N GLU A 232 22.16 12.25 16.22
CA GLU A 232 21.99 13.37 15.30
C GLU A 232 22.09 13.00 13.81
N VAL A 233 22.60 11.81 13.49
CA VAL A 233 22.67 11.31 12.11
C VAL A 233 22.09 9.92 11.94
N VAL A 234 21.98 9.10 12.99
CA VAL A 234 21.35 7.78 12.88
C VAL A 234 19.83 7.94 12.86
N HIS A 235 19.22 7.69 11.70
CA HIS A 235 17.78 7.83 11.51
C HIS A 235 17.02 6.53 11.75
N HIS A 236 17.56 5.37 11.36
CA HIS A 236 17.04 4.07 11.79
C HIS A 236 18.10 2.97 11.62
N ILE A 237 17.85 1.83 12.29
CA ILE A 237 18.68 0.64 12.21
C ILE A 237 17.78 -0.56 11.89
N VAL A 238 18.19 -1.39 10.94
CA VAL A 238 17.56 -2.67 10.61
C VAL A 238 18.59 -3.78 10.77
N LEU A 239 18.21 -4.83 11.47
CA LEU A 239 18.99 -6.07 11.58
C LEU A 239 18.34 -7.15 10.73
N LEU A 240 19.15 -7.75 9.87
CA LEU A 240 18.74 -8.80 8.96
C LEU A 240 19.54 -10.08 9.25
N ALA A 241 18.92 -11.23 9.06
CA ALA A 241 19.63 -12.49 8.89
C ALA A 241 19.93 -12.66 7.40
N ASP A 242 21.19 -12.91 7.05
CA ASP A 242 21.60 -13.33 5.71
C ASP A 242 21.50 -14.85 5.61
N VAL A 243 20.38 -15.32 5.05
CA VAL A 243 20.02 -16.74 4.96
C VAL A 243 20.98 -17.47 4.02
N ASP A 244 21.44 -16.79 2.96
CA ASP A 244 22.35 -17.37 1.99
C ASP A 244 23.83 -17.23 2.40
N ASN A 245 24.10 -16.42 3.44
CA ASN A 245 25.42 -16.15 3.98
C ASN A 245 26.40 -15.64 2.90
N ASN A 246 25.90 -14.73 2.04
CA ASN A 246 26.58 -14.16 0.88
C ASN A 246 27.08 -12.72 1.08
N SER A 247 26.73 -12.09 2.21
CA SER A 247 27.07 -10.70 2.47
C SER A 247 28.58 -10.50 2.56
N PRO A 248 29.12 -9.42 1.95
CA PRO A 248 30.53 -9.09 2.07
C PRO A 248 30.97 -8.92 3.53
N ALA A 249 32.18 -9.36 3.86
CA ALA A 249 32.76 -9.13 5.18
C ALA A 249 33.12 -7.65 5.42
N GLU A 250 33.39 -6.90 4.36
CA GLU A 250 33.59 -5.45 4.41
C GLU A 250 32.24 -4.72 4.40
N GLN A 251 32.22 -3.48 4.87
CA GLN A 251 31.03 -2.62 4.79
C GLN A 251 30.66 -2.33 3.33
N PHE A 252 29.36 -2.26 3.02
CA PHE A 252 28.88 -1.99 1.66
C PHE A 252 27.66 -1.07 1.65
N ASP A 253 27.49 -0.28 0.59
CA ASP A 253 26.27 0.51 0.36
C ASP A 253 25.10 -0.45 0.16
N CYS A 254 24.01 -0.22 0.88
CA CYS A 254 22.84 -1.06 0.83
C CYS A 254 21.56 -0.22 0.93
N LYS A 255 21.32 0.60 -0.10
CA LYS A 255 20.02 1.28 -0.25
C LYS A 255 18.84 0.33 -0.25
N ALA A 256 19.05 -0.86 -0.80
CA ALA A 256 18.13 -1.96 -0.69
C ALA A 256 18.68 -3.02 0.25
N MET A 257 17.79 -3.83 0.82
CA MET A 257 18.17 -5.00 1.59
C MET A 257 18.97 -5.99 0.74
N PRO A 258 20.02 -6.61 1.29
CA PRO A 258 20.77 -7.64 0.58
C PRO A 258 19.86 -8.78 0.11
N ALA A 259 20.08 -9.28 -1.10
CA ALA A 259 19.41 -10.48 -1.58
C ALA A 259 19.69 -11.67 -0.64
N GLY A 260 18.70 -12.54 -0.44
CA GLY A 260 18.84 -13.67 0.48
C GLY A 260 18.75 -13.30 1.97
N SER A 261 18.37 -12.06 2.30
CA SER A 261 18.19 -11.65 3.69
C SER A 261 16.73 -11.71 4.16
N THR A 262 16.53 -11.89 5.46
CA THR A 262 15.23 -11.80 6.14
C THR A 262 15.30 -10.86 7.33
N PHE A 263 14.18 -10.25 7.70
CA PHE A 263 14.15 -9.30 8.80
C PHE A 263 14.27 -10.01 10.15
N MET A 264 15.09 -9.46 11.04
CA MET A 264 15.19 -9.94 12.42
C MET A 264 14.76 -8.90 13.44
N TYR A 265 15.07 -7.63 13.20
CA TYR A 265 14.74 -6.52 14.09
C TYR A 265 14.82 -5.19 13.34
N ALA A 266 14.07 -4.20 13.80
CA ALA A 266 14.13 -2.84 13.30
C ALA A 266 14.06 -1.87 14.48
N TRP A 267 14.56 -0.66 14.27
CA TRP A 267 14.55 0.39 15.27
C TRP A 267 14.52 1.76 14.61
N ALA A 268 13.69 2.63 15.13
CA ALA A 268 13.69 4.07 14.86
C ALA A 268 13.89 4.84 16.18
N PRO A 269 14.36 6.11 16.15
CA PRO A 269 14.42 7.00 17.30
C PRO A 269 13.09 7.00 18.05
N GLY A 270 13.06 6.45 19.26
CA GLY A 270 11.77 5.99 19.81
C GLY A 270 11.92 4.70 20.56
N GLY A 271 12.53 3.75 19.86
CA GLY A 271 12.50 2.34 20.19
C GLY A 271 13.07 2.07 21.57
N GLN A 272 12.22 1.47 22.40
CA GLN A 272 12.66 0.84 23.64
C GLN A 272 13.24 -0.56 23.33
N PRO A 273 14.01 -1.13 24.25
CA PRO A 273 14.40 -2.53 24.15
C PRO A 273 13.20 -3.44 23.95
N LEU A 274 13.33 -4.37 23.02
CA LEU A 274 12.33 -5.41 22.79
C LEU A 274 12.78 -6.68 23.50
N GLN A 275 11.99 -7.17 24.45
CA GLN A 275 12.23 -8.42 25.16
C GLN A 275 11.06 -9.37 24.98
N PHE A 276 11.35 -10.60 24.57
CA PHE A 276 10.35 -11.64 24.42
C PHE A 276 9.93 -12.22 25.78
N PRO A 277 8.73 -12.84 25.86
CA PRO A 277 8.34 -13.63 27.01
C PRO A 277 9.37 -14.71 27.38
N PRO A 278 9.49 -15.12 28.65
CA PRO A 278 10.57 -16.01 29.11
C PRO A 278 10.65 -17.38 28.42
N ASP A 279 9.55 -17.87 27.84
CA ASP A 279 9.47 -19.15 27.12
C ASP A 279 9.71 -19.02 25.61
N MET A 280 10.06 -17.82 25.12
CA MET A 280 10.18 -17.47 23.71
C MET A 280 11.56 -16.92 23.37
N GLY A 281 12.04 -17.20 22.16
CA GLY A 281 13.25 -16.60 21.62
C GLY A 281 13.40 -16.80 20.12
N HIS A 282 14.12 -15.89 19.46
CA HIS A 282 14.40 -15.99 18.03
C HIS A 282 15.59 -16.92 17.81
N PRO A 283 15.48 -17.99 17.01
CA PRO A 283 16.57 -18.94 16.81
C PRO A 283 17.77 -18.31 16.10
N LEU A 284 18.96 -18.80 16.45
CA LEU A 284 20.25 -18.38 15.91
C LEU A 284 21.22 -19.56 15.93
N ARG A 285 21.88 -19.82 14.81
CA ARG A 285 22.77 -20.98 14.60
C ARG A 285 24.22 -20.55 14.44
N ASP A 286 25.13 -21.45 14.78
CA ASP A 286 26.56 -21.24 14.55
C ASP A 286 26.82 -21.04 13.06
N GLY A 287 27.56 -19.98 12.71
CA GLY A 287 27.85 -19.62 11.34
C GLY A 287 26.78 -18.76 10.64
N ASP A 288 25.66 -18.43 11.28
CA ASP A 288 24.71 -17.44 10.76
C ASP A 288 25.42 -16.09 10.54
N THR A 289 25.07 -15.39 9.46
CA THR A 289 25.54 -14.02 9.21
C THR A 289 24.41 -13.05 9.44
N LEU A 290 24.69 -12.03 10.25
CA LEU A 290 23.78 -10.92 10.50
C LEU A 290 24.24 -9.70 9.73
N VAL A 291 23.30 -8.94 9.17
CA VAL A 291 23.58 -7.68 8.50
C VAL A 291 22.90 -6.55 9.26
N LEU A 292 23.70 -5.61 9.74
CA LEU A 292 23.24 -4.35 10.30
C LEU A 292 23.17 -3.33 9.18
N GLN A 293 21.97 -2.90 8.80
CA GLN A 293 21.75 -1.75 7.95
C GLN A 293 21.52 -0.52 8.84
N VAL A 294 22.30 0.53 8.61
CA VAL A 294 22.13 1.83 9.26
C VAL A 294 21.76 2.86 8.21
N HIS A 295 20.63 3.52 8.40
CA HIS A 295 20.26 4.69 7.63
C HIS A 295 20.73 5.94 8.36
N TYR A 296 21.69 6.62 7.73
CA TYR A 296 22.18 7.90 8.18
C TYR A 296 21.43 9.03 7.46
N ASN A 297 20.81 9.94 8.22
CA ASN A 297 20.33 11.23 7.73
C ASN A 297 21.23 12.36 8.25
N ASN A 298 22.08 12.92 7.38
CA ASN A 298 22.96 14.05 7.68
C ASN A 298 22.49 15.33 6.99
N GLY A 299 21.21 15.70 7.18
CA GLY A 299 20.64 16.92 6.58
C GLY A 299 21.37 18.22 6.94
N LYS A 300 22.06 18.25 8.10
CA LYS A 300 22.90 19.39 8.53
C LYS A 300 24.30 19.40 7.91
N LYS A 301 24.66 18.37 7.12
CA LYS A 301 25.96 18.22 6.44
C LYS A 301 27.14 18.40 7.41
N LYS A 302 27.03 17.80 8.59
CA LYS A 302 28.07 17.85 9.62
C LYS A 302 29.30 17.05 9.16
N PRO A 303 30.49 17.66 9.10
CA PRO A 303 31.71 16.95 8.73
C PRO A 303 32.32 16.19 9.91
N GLY A 304 33.04 15.12 9.63
CA GLY A 304 33.93 14.45 10.60
C GLY A 304 33.23 13.53 11.61
N ILE A 305 31.98 13.13 11.34
CA ILE A 305 31.27 12.15 12.19
C ILE A 305 31.80 10.75 11.88
N VAL A 306 32.13 10.00 12.94
CA VAL A 306 32.49 8.59 12.91
C VAL A 306 31.54 7.84 13.84
N ASP A 307 30.89 6.79 13.33
CA ASP A 307 29.82 6.10 14.05
C ASP A 307 30.10 4.62 14.31
N HIS A 308 29.77 4.18 15.54
CA HIS A 308 29.81 2.78 15.99
C HIS A 308 28.46 2.30 16.55
N SER A 309 27.37 2.93 16.10
CA SER A 309 26.01 2.54 16.50
C SER A 309 25.71 1.10 16.07
N GLY A 310 24.81 0.43 16.78
CA GLY A 310 24.48 -0.95 16.48
C GLY A 310 23.44 -1.56 17.40
N VAL A 311 23.37 -2.89 17.36
CA VAL A 311 22.39 -3.67 18.13
C VAL A 311 23.11 -4.66 19.04
N ARG A 312 22.72 -4.67 20.31
CA ARG A 312 23.06 -5.68 21.31
C ARG A 312 21.99 -6.77 21.30
N LEU A 313 22.45 -8.00 21.15
CA LEU A 313 21.66 -9.22 21.11
C LEU A 313 21.90 -9.98 22.41
N PHE A 314 20.83 -10.23 23.16
CA PHE A 314 20.88 -11.01 24.39
C PHE A 314 20.52 -12.46 24.05
N LEU A 315 21.47 -13.36 24.25
CA LEU A 315 21.41 -14.76 23.83
C LEU A 315 21.31 -15.71 25.02
N THR A 316 20.44 -16.70 24.94
CA THR A 316 20.32 -17.80 25.91
C THR A 316 20.45 -19.15 25.23
N GLU A 317 20.47 -20.23 26.00
CA GLU A 317 20.12 -21.56 25.45
C GLU A 317 18.71 -21.51 24.83
N PRO A 318 18.39 -22.42 23.89
CA PRO A 318 17.10 -22.45 23.20
C PRO A 318 15.91 -22.42 24.17
N ARG A 319 14.95 -21.54 23.89
CA ARG A 319 13.68 -21.45 24.61
C ARG A 319 12.66 -22.40 23.98
N PRO A 320 11.61 -22.82 24.72
CA PRO A 320 10.62 -23.77 24.22
C PRO A 320 9.88 -23.34 22.94
N LYS A 321 9.73 -22.03 22.70
CA LYS A 321 9.03 -21.48 21.55
C LYS A 321 9.95 -20.61 20.72
N GLU A 322 10.09 -20.96 19.45
CA GLU A 322 10.79 -20.12 18.48
C GLU A 322 9.91 -18.94 18.07
N VAL A 323 10.55 -17.79 17.87
CA VAL A 323 9.92 -16.56 17.39
C VAL A 323 10.50 -16.20 16.03
N GLY A 324 9.63 -15.94 15.07
CA GLY A 324 9.98 -15.34 13.78
C GLY A 324 9.43 -13.93 13.66
N MET A 325 9.82 -13.24 12.59
CA MET A 325 9.20 -11.98 12.18
C MET A 325 8.67 -12.10 10.75
N VAL A 326 7.44 -11.64 10.54
CA VAL A 326 6.80 -11.57 9.22
C VAL A 326 6.41 -10.12 8.92
N ALA A 327 6.54 -9.72 7.66
CA ALA A 327 6.00 -8.46 7.17
C ALA A 327 4.62 -8.73 6.54
N THR A 328 3.54 -8.29 7.20
CA THR A 328 2.19 -8.38 6.63
C THR A 328 1.82 -7.07 5.94
N GLY A 329 1.31 -7.13 4.72
CA GLY A 329 0.93 -5.94 3.97
C GLY A 329 1.30 -6.04 2.48
N PRO A 330 0.70 -5.21 1.61
CA PRO A 330 0.87 -5.34 0.17
C PRO A 330 2.31 -5.01 -0.26
N LEU A 331 2.92 -5.90 -1.04
CA LEU A 331 4.29 -5.72 -1.54
C LEU A 331 4.36 -4.82 -2.78
N GLN A 332 3.35 -4.91 -3.65
CA GLN A 332 3.37 -4.26 -4.96
C GLN A 332 2.15 -3.37 -5.12
N PHE A 333 2.36 -2.06 -5.19
CA PHE A 333 1.29 -1.10 -5.43
C PHE A 333 1.85 0.19 -6.05
N THR A 334 0.95 1.03 -6.55
CA THR A 334 1.29 2.35 -7.07
C THR A 334 0.29 3.37 -6.58
N ILE A 335 0.80 4.49 -6.09
CA ILE A 335 0.00 5.64 -5.69
C ILE A 335 -0.03 6.61 -6.88
N PRO A 336 -1.22 6.86 -7.47
CA PRO A 336 -1.37 7.87 -8.50
C PRO A 336 -0.94 9.25 -7.98
N LYS A 337 -0.81 10.21 -8.89
CA LYS A 337 -0.30 11.53 -8.52
C LYS A 337 -1.47 12.34 -8.05
N LEU A 338 -1.22 13.30 -7.17
CA LEU A 338 -2.26 14.22 -6.72
C LEU A 338 -3.51 13.45 -6.27
N SER A 339 -3.30 12.36 -5.52
CA SER A 339 -4.36 11.47 -5.11
C SER A 339 -4.15 10.98 -3.70
N GLU A 340 -5.29 10.67 -3.08
CA GLU A 340 -5.36 9.77 -1.94
C GLU A 340 -5.58 8.35 -2.45
N THR A 341 -4.91 7.37 -1.86
CA THR A 341 -5.06 5.97 -2.29
C THR A 341 -4.92 5.06 -1.09
N LYS A 342 -5.88 4.14 -0.96
CA LYS A 342 -5.83 3.05 0.01
C LYS A 342 -5.43 1.77 -0.69
N VAL A 343 -4.48 1.04 -0.11
CA VAL A 343 -4.05 -0.29 -0.56
C VAL A 343 -4.23 -1.27 0.58
N SER A 344 -4.41 -2.57 0.29
CA SER A 344 -4.58 -3.59 1.32
C SER A 344 -4.13 -4.97 0.85
N SER A 345 -3.67 -5.79 1.78
CA SER A 345 -3.47 -7.22 1.58
C SER A 345 -3.99 -8.03 2.78
N ARG A 346 -4.20 -9.32 2.55
CA ARG A 346 -4.56 -10.33 3.55
C ARG A 346 -3.33 -11.17 3.90
N CYS A 347 -3.34 -11.71 5.10
CA CYS A 347 -2.41 -12.74 5.54
C CYS A 347 -3.17 -13.82 6.29
N THR A 348 -3.47 -14.95 5.65
CA THR A 348 -4.23 -16.05 6.24
C THR A 348 -3.30 -16.98 7.01
N MET A 349 -3.65 -17.30 8.24
CA MET A 349 -2.80 -18.12 9.10
C MET A 349 -2.82 -19.59 8.68
N PRO A 350 -1.68 -20.20 8.34
CA PRO A 350 -1.62 -21.62 7.95
C PRO A 350 -1.74 -22.56 9.17
N GLN A 351 -1.56 -22.03 10.38
CA GLN A 351 -1.58 -22.71 11.67
C GLN A 351 -1.99 -21.72 12.78
N ASP A 352 -2.23 -22.22 13.99
CA ASP A 352 -2.44 -21.35 15.14
C ASP A 352 -1.17 -20.52 15.41
N THR A 353 -1.30 -19.20 15.41
CA THR A 353 -0.17 -18.26 15.48
C THR A 353 -0.44 -17.20 16.54
N LEU A 354 0.48 -17.03 17.49
CA LEU A 354 0.47 -15.96 18.48
C LEU A 354 1.40 -14.84 18.02
N PHE A 355 0.84 -13.67 17.73
CA PHE A 355 1.57 -12.42 17.57
C PHE A 355 1.88 -11.80 18.92
N ILE A 356 3.04 -11.14 19.03
CA ILE A 356 3.62 -10.67 20.30
C ILE A 356 3.79 -9.15 20.31
N ALA A 357 4.36 -8.63 19.23
CA ALA A 357 4.65 -7.22 19.03
C ALA A 357 4.64 -6.93 17.53
N GLY A 358 4.33 -5.69 17.17
CA GLY A 358 4.27 -5.29 15.77
C GLY A 358 4.68 -3.83 15.58
N MET A 359 5.39 -3.56 14.49
CA MET A 359 5.81 -2.23 14.06
C MET A 359 5.17 -1.90 12.71
N PRO A 360 4.08 -1.10 12.70
CA PRO A 360 3.57 -0.50 11.48
C PRO A 360 4.67 0.30 10.78
N HIS A 361 4.71 0.27 9.45
CA HIS A 361 5.75 0.92 8.66
C HIS A 361 5.22 1.41 7.31
N MET A 362 5.50 2.68 7.02
CA MET A 362 5.21 3.38 5.77
C MET A 362 6.26 4.48 5.56
N HIS A 363 6.38 5.02 4.35
CA HIS A 363 7.27 6.14 4.05
C HIS A 363 6.54 7.49 4.08
N GLN A 364 7.08 8.49 3.37
CA GLN A 364 6.78 9.91 3.54
C GLN A 364 5.37 10.32 3.10
N THR A 365 4.73 9.56 2.21
CA THR A 365 3.37 9.85 1.72
C THR A 365 2.29 9.14 2.52
N GLY A 366 2.67 8.31 3.50
CA GLY A 366 1.72 7.67 4.41
C GLY A 366 0.90 8.66 5.20
N SER A 367 -0.41 8.43 5.29
CA SER A 367 -1.34 9.25 6.07
C SER A 367 -2.10 8.47 7.13
N ALA A 368 -2.44 7.21 6.87
CA ALA A 368 -3.07 6.33 7.85
C ALA A 368 -2.69 4.87 7.69
N PHE A 369 -2.66 4.14 8.80
CA PHE A 369 -2.38 2.71 8.87
C PHE A 369 -3.48 2.00 9.66
N LEU A 370 -4.00 0.91 9.13
CA LEU A 370 -4.99 0.07 9.81
C LEU A 370 -4.62 -1.40 9.64
N GLN A 371 -4.62 -2.15 10.72
CA GLN A 371 -4.63 -3.60 10.67
C GLN A 371 -5.79 -4.14 11.49
N VAL A 372 -6.51 -5.09 10.89
CA VAL A 372 -7.60 -5.83 11.54
C VAL A 372 -7.34 -7.33 11.48
N ALA A 373 -7.89 -8.05 12.45
CA ALA A 373 -7.98 -9.50 12.47
C ALA A 373 -9.37 -9.93 12.04
N GLU A 374 -9.46 -10.73 10.98
CA GLU A 374 -10.69 -11.39 10.56
C GLU A 374 -10.75 -12.80 11.14
N ARG A 375 -11.81 -13.06 11.92
CA ARG A 375 -12.03 -14.32 12.64
C ARG A 375 -12.83 -15.31 11.81
N LEU A 376 -12.79 -16.59 12.20
CA LEU A 376 -13.55 -17.65 11.51
C LEU A 376 -15.07 -17.45 11.57
N ASP A 377 -15.58 -16.74 12.58
CA ASP A 377 -16.99 -16.37 12.72
C ASP A 377 -17.36 -15.08 11.97
N SER A 378 -16.46 -14.58 11.13
CA SER A 378 -16.58 -13.33 10.38
C SER A 378 -16.60 -12.06 11.24
N SER A 379 -16.30 -12.17 12.55
CA SER A 379 -16.03 -10.98 13.36
C SER A 379 -14.69 -10.34 12.98
N VAL A 380 -14.60 -9.02 13.17
CA VAL A 380 -13.41 -8.23 12.85
C VAL A 380 -12.97 -7.49 14.12
N GLU A 381 -11.69 -7.64 14.48
CA GLU A 381 -11.06 -6.99 15.62
C GLU A 381 -9.96 -6.04 15.14
N VAL A 382 -9.92 -4.81 15.66
CA VAL A 382 -8.85 -3.86 15.33
C VAL A 382 -7.58 -4.24 16.10
N VAL A 383 -6.49 -4.47 15.37
CA VAL A 383 -5.17 -4.74 15.96
C VAL A 383 -4.42 -3.44 16.20
N VAL A 384 -4.36 -2.59 15.18
CA VAL A 384 -3.75 -1.25 15.22
C VAL A 384 -4.52 -0.33 14.29
N SER A 385 -4.80 0.90 14.72
CA SER A 385 -5.36 1.97 13.89
C SER A 385 -4.62 3.28 14.17
N LEU A 386 -4.03 3.86 13.14
CA LEU A 386 -3.27 5.10 13.18
C LEU A 386 -3.81 6.03 12.11
N ASP A 387 -4.74 6.92 12.48
CA ASP A 387 -5.43 7.80 11.53
C ASP A 387 -4.60 9.04 11.14
N LYS A 388 -3.47 9.25 11.83
CA LYS A 388 -2.51 10.34 11.62
C LYS A 388 -1.10 9.77 11.67
N TRP A 389 -0.76 9.04 10.61
CA TRP A 389 0.55 8.43 10.45
C TRP A 389 1.67 9.49 10.50
N SER A 390 2.81 9.13 11.11
CA SER A 390 4.02 9.93 11.11
C SER A 390 5.21 9.06 10.71
N PHE A 391 5.86 9.43 9.60
CA PHE A 391 7.07 8.76 9.13
C PHE A 391 8.20 8.77 10.17
N ASP A 392 8.29 9.83 10.98
CA ASP A 392 9.36 10.00 11.96
C ASP A 392 9.12 9.20 13.26
N ASN A 393 7.94 8.57 13.43
CA ASN A 393 7.57 7.86 14.64
C ASN A 393 6.94 6.50 14.34
N GLN A 394 7.79 5.46 14.31
CA GLN A 394 7.41 4.09 13.94
C GLN A 394 7.82 3.09 15.04
N PRO A 395 7.20 3.14 16.23
CA PRO A 395 7.59 2.28 17.34
C PRO A 395 7.01 0.87 17.19
N PHE A 396 7.60 -0.09 17.90
CA PHE A 396 6.93 -1.35 18.19
C PHE A 396 5.79 -1.14 19.20
N TYR A 397 4.62 -1.68 18.87
CA TYR A 397 3.48 -1.84 19.76
C TYR A 397 3.48 -3.25 20.35
N HIS A 398 3.05 -3.38 21.60
CA HIS A 398 2.74 -4.69 22.17
C HIS A 398 1.38 -5.15 21.62
N THR A 399 1.37 -6.20 20.80
CA THR A 399 0.20 -6.67 20.05
C THR A 399 -0.05 -8.17 20.30
N PRO A 400 -0.29 -8.59 21.56
CA PRO A 400 -0.57 -9.98 21.87
C PRO A 400 -1.90 -10.40 21.22
N LEU A 401 -1.82 -11.19 20.16
CA LEU A 401 -2.98 -11.61 19.38
C LEU A 401 -2.81 -13.06 18.96
N LEU A 402 -3.70 -13.93 19.44
CA LEU A 402 -3.77 -15.31 18.98
C LEU A 402 -4.74 -15.38 17.80
N LEU A 403 -4.24 -15.81 16.64
CA LEU A 403 -5.03 -16.18 15.49
C LEU A 403 -5.06 -17.69 15.31
N LYS A 404 -6.24 -18.24 15.01
CA LYS A 404 -6.41 -19.64 14.66
C LYS A 404 -6.05 -19.89 13.21
N LYS A 405 -5.72 -21.14 12.88
CA LYS A 405 -5.59 -21.56 11.47
C LYS A 405 -6.83 -21.14 10.67
N GLY A 406 -6.61 -20.43 9.55
CA GLY A 406 -7.65 -19.90 8.66
C GLY A 406 -8.15 -18.50 9.02
N GLU A 407 -7.85 -17.98 10.21
CA GLU A 407 -8.06 -16.55 10.52
C GLU A 407 -7.03 -15.71 9.79
N SER A 408 -7.35 -14.44 9.54
CA SER A 408 -6.50 -13.57 8.72
C SER A 408 -6.17 -12.25 9.40
N LEU A 409 -5.00 -11.70 9.09
CA LEU A 409 -4.72 -10.27 9.26
C LEU A 409 -5.00 -9.55 7.94
N VAL A 410 -5.71 -8.43 7.99
CA VAL A 410 -5.84 -7.52 6.85
C VAL A 410 -5.11 -6.23 7.18
N THR A 411 -4.08 -5.92 6.40
CA THR A 411 -3.26 -4.72 6.58
C THR A 411 -3.60 -3.73 5.47
N SER A 412 -3.99 -2.52 5.87
CA SER A 412 -4.39 -1.43 5.00
C SER A 412 -3.57 -0.18 5.27
N CYS A 413 -3.15 0.49 4.20
CA CYS A 413 -2.47 1.77 4.27
C CYS A 413 -3.14 2.79 3.38
N THR A 414 -3.28 4.02 3.88
CA THR A 414 -3.73 5.17 3.11
C THR A 414 -2.55 6.10 2.87
N PHE A 415 -2.41 6.55 1.63
CA PHE A 415 -1.35 7.45 1.19
C PHE A 415 -1.93 8.73 0.60
N LEU A 416 -1.25 9.84 0.84
CA LEU A 416 -1.48 11.14 0.22
C LEU A 416 -0.26 11.49 -0.63
N ASN A 417 -0.39 11.39 -1.96
CA ASN A 417 0.68 11.76 -2.88
C ASN A 417 0.43 13.17 -3.45
N PRO A 418 1.06 14.23 -2.90
CA PRO A 418 0.94 15.59 -3.42
C PRO A 418 1.82 15.84 -4.65
N SER A 419 2.69 14.89 -5.02
CA SER A 419 3.65 15.09 -6.09
C SER A 419 2.99 15.07 -7.46
N SER A 420 3.71 15.59 -8.47
CA SER A 420 3.27 15.52 -9.86
C SER A 420 3.58 14.19 -10.56
N GLN A 421 4.11 13.22 -9.82
CA GLN A 421 4.61 11.92 -10.29
C GLN A 421 3.96 10.76 -9.53
N PRO A 422 4.01 9.52 -10.03
CA PRO A 422 3.70 8.37 -9.16
C PRO A 422 4.71 8.20 -8.06
N VAL A 423 4.20 7.61 -6.99
CA VAL A 423 5.03 6.92 -6.01
C VAL A 423 4.68 5.45 -6.16
N VAL A 424 5.70 4.60 -6.26
CA VAL A 424 5.56 3.16 -6.38
C VAL A 424 5.99 2.52 -5.06
N SER A 425 5.53 1.31 -4.80
CA SER A 425 6.08 0.52 -3.69
C SER A 425 7.57 0.25 -3.90
N GLY A 426 8.40 0.44 -2.88
CA GLY A 426 9.85 0.28 -2.95
C GLY A 426 10.55 0.64 -1.64
N GLU A 427 11.85 0.36 -1.57
CA GLU A 427 12.63 0.50 -0.34
C GLU A 427 13.20 1.90 -0.12
N GLY A 428 13.26 2.73 -1.16
CA GLY A 428 13.75 4.09 -1.03
C GLY A 428 12.77 4.99 -0.26
N THR A 429 13.29 5.98 0.47
CA THR A 429 12.48 6.97 1.21
C THR A 429 11.44 7.70 0.35
N LYS A 430 11.69 7.81 -0.97
CA LYS A 430 10.79 8.45 -1.95
C LYS A 430 9.84 7.49 -2.66
N ASP A 431 10.07 6.18 -2.47
CA ASP A 431 9.12 5.12 -2.78
C ASP A 431 8.22 4.91 -1.55
N GLU A 432 7.33 3.91 -1.58
CA GLU A 432 6.44 3.61 -0.44
C GLU A 432 6.47 2.16 0.03
N MET A 433 6.04 1.98 1.28
CA MET A 433 5.82 0.68 1.89
C MET A 433 4.50 0.67 2.66
N CYS A 434 3.92 -0.52 2.80
CA CYS A 434 2.78 -0.75 3.67
C CYS A 434 2.98 -2.07 4.40
N PHE A 435 3.65 -2.04 5.56
CA PHE A 435 3.93 -3.26 6.31
C PHE A 435 3.56 -3.12 7.79
N HIS A 436 3.15 -4.23 8.37
CA HIS A 436 3.28 -4.47 9.80
C HIS A 436 4.39 -5.51 9.99
N PHE A 437 5.52 -5.12 10.56
CA PHE A 437 6.57 -6.07 10.95
C PHE A 437 6.19 -6.69 12.28
N MET A 438 5.74 -7.94 12.27
CA MET A 438 5.16 -8.57 13.45
C MET A 438 5.99 -9.77 13.91
N TYR A 439 6.29 -9.81 15.21
CA TYR A 439 6.85 -10.99 15.85
C TYR A 439 5.76 -11.98 16.20
N HIS A 440 5.99 -13.25 15.88
CA HIS A 440 5.03 -14.31 16.15
C HIS A 440 5.68 -15.66 16.45
N THR A 441 4.89 -16.54 17.05
CA THR A 441 5.23 -17.94 17.30
C THR A 441 4.05 -18.86 16.94
N PRO A 442 4.27 -20.02 16.30
CA PRO A 442 5.55 -20.46 15.72
C PRO A 442 6.02 -19.55 14.56
N PRO A 443 7.29 -19.63 14.15
CA PRO A 443 7.75 -18.98 12.92
C PRO A 443 6.93 -19.47 11.71
N LEU A 444 6.75 -18.58 10.75
CA LEU A 444 6.08 -18.83 9.48
C LEU A 444 7.18 -19.05 8.44
N ASP A 445 6.93 -19.92 7.48
CA ASP A 445 7.91 -20.24 6.41
C ASP A 445 7.96 -19.16 5.32
N THR A 446 7.47 -17.95 5.61
CA THR A 446 7.50 -16.80 4.70
C THR A 446 7.97 -15.54 5.41
N ARG A 447 8.70 -14.71 4.66
CA ARG A 447 9.13 -13.38 5.09
C ARG A 447 8.03 -12.34 4.90
N PHE A 448 7.25 -12.47 3.84
CA PHE A 448 6.17 -11.56 3.48
C PHE A 448 4.85 -12.31 3.43
N CYS A 449 3.78 -11.64 3.84
CA CYS A 449 2.45 -12.20 3.80
C CYS A 449 1.50 -11.15 3.20
N ASP A 450 1.23 -11.31 1.91
CA ASP A 450 0.58 -10.32 1.06
C ASP A 450 -0.43 -10.97 0.09
N GLU A 451 -1.27 -11.85 0.60
CA GLU A 451 -2.38 -12.40 -0.18
C GLU A 451 -3.23 -11.25 -0.72
N ASN A 452 -3.44 -11.21 -2.04
CA ASN A 452 -4.26 -10.20 -2.66
C ASN A 452 -5.68 -10.24 -2.07
N MET A 453 -6.17 -9.07 -1.63
CA MET A 453 -7.53 -8.93 -1.09
C MET A 453 -8.62 -9.22 -2.12
N ASP A 454 -8.27 -9.15 -3.41
CA ASP A 454 -9.20 -9.30 -4.53
C ASP A 454 -9.28 -10.75 -5.06
N GLY A 455 -8.67 -11.74 -4.39
CA GLY A 455 -8.96 -13.16 -4.67
C GLY A 455 -8.47 -13.70 -6.03
N GLY A 456 -7.43 -13.09 -6.61
CA GLY A 456 -6.96 -13.44 -7.96
C GLY A 456 -7.87 -12.86 -9.06
N PRO A 457 -7.55 -13.07 -10.35
CA PRO A 457 -8.45 -12.61 -11.41
C PRO A 457 -9.79 -13.34 -11.31
N SER A 458 -10.89 -12.60 -11.21
CA SER A 458 -12.26 -13.12 -11.24
C SER A 458 -13.04 -12.56 -12.43
N VAL A 459 -14.00 -13.32 -12.94
CA VAL A 459 -14.96 -12.88 -13.96
C VAL A 459 -16.38 -13.07 -13.43
N ASP A 460 -17.15 -11.98 -13.43
CA ASP A 460 -18.60 -12.02 -13.18
C ASP A 460 -19.30 -12.12 -14.54
N TYR A 461 -19.49 -13.36 -15.00
CA TYR A 461 -19.96 -13.61 -16.36
C TYR A 461 -21.47 -13.37 -16.46
N GLU A 462 -21.84 -12.44 -17.34
CA GLU A 462 -23.20 -12.31 -17.84
C GLU A 462 -23.25 -12.74 -19.31
N VAL A 463 -24.42 -13.16 -19.81
CA VAL A 463 -24.61 -13.52 -21.23
C VAL A 463 -24.63 -12.27 -22.10
N GLY A 464 -23.86 -12.28 -23.18
CA GLY A 464 -23.69 -11.12 -24.05
C GLY A 464 -24.71 -11.00 -25.17
N SER A 465 -24.71 -9.85 -25.83
CA SER A 465 -25.82 -9.46 -26.70
C SER A 465 -26.00 -10.36 -27.92
N CYS A 466 -24.91 -10.92 -28.49
CA CYS A 466 -24.97 -11.93 -29.56
C CYS A 466 -25.58 -13.28 -29.10
N SER A 467 -25.54 -13.56 -27.79
CA SER A 467 -26.03 -14.80 -27.19
C SER A 467 -27.35 -14.59 -26.44
N SER A 468 -27.92 -13.37 -26.50
CA SER A 468 -29.14 -13.01 -25.78
C SER A 468 -30.33 -13.87 -26.24
N GLY A 469 -30.99 -14.53 -25.29
CA GLY A 469 -32.15 -15.40 -25.53
C GLY A 469 -31.88 -16.90 -25.50
N ILE A 470 -30.64 -17.34 -25.27
CA ILE A 470 -30.34 -18.74 -24.97
C ILE A 470 -30.35 -18.92 -23.44
N PRO A 471 -31.19 -19.79 -22.88
CA PRO A 471 -31.17 -20.08 -21.44
C PRO A 471 -29.91 -20.90 -21.12
N MET A 472 -28.85 -20.21 -20.69
CA MET A 472 -27.60 -20.81 -20.27
C MET A 472 -27.47 -20.75 -18.75
N THR A 473 -26.79 -21.74 -18.16
CA THR A 473 -26.35 -21.67 -16.76
C THR A 473 -25.16 -20.72 -16.65
N ASP A 474 -24.65 -20.45 -15.45
CA ASP A 474 -23.38 -19.74 -15.34
C ASP A 474 -22.25 -20.69 -15.78
N PRO A 475 -21.40 -20.29 -16.75
CA PRO A 475 -20.27 -21.10 -17.15
C PRO A 475 -19.23 -21.11 -16.02
N PRO A 476 -18.52 -22.23 -15.80
CA PRO A 476 -17.43 -22.23 -14.84
C PRO A 476 -16.36 -21.22 -15.26
N THR A 477 -15.77 -20.55 -14.27
CA THR A 477 -14.55 -19.79 -14.47
C THR A 477 -13.40 -20.75 -14.67
N VAL A 478 -12.71 -20.64 -15.81
CA VAL A 478 -11.59 -21.50 -16.19
C VAL A 478 -10.35 -20.66 -16.47
N GLY A 479 -9.19 -21.15 -16.05
CA GLY A 479 -7.89 -20.56 -16.38
C GLY A 479 -7.05 -21.53 -17.21
N GLY A 480 -5.82 -21.11 -17.50
CA GLY A 480 -4.80 -21.96 -18.11
C GLY A 480 -3.44 -21.28 -18.09
N GLY A 481 -2.49 -21.82 -18.85
CA GLY A 481 -1.12 -21.34 -18.83
C GLY A 481 -0.92 -20.11 -19.72
N ILE A 482 0.03 -19.26 -19.36
CA ILE A 482 0.56 -18.21 -20.24
C ILE A 482 1.86 -18.73 -20.85
N ARG A 483 1.99 -18.70 -22.18
CA ARG A 483 3.13 -19.30 -22.90
C ARG A 483 3.66 -18.36 -23.98
N LEU A 484 4.90 -18.60 -24.41
CA LEU A 484 5.42 -17.97 -25.61
C LEU A 484 4.90 -18.68 -26.86
N LEU A 485 4.48 -17.88 -27.85
CA LEU A 485 3.97 -18.39 -29.12
C LEU A 485 5.00 -19.28 -29.83
N SER A 486 6.28 -18.93 -29.75
CA SER A 486 7.39 -19.69 -30.35
C SER A 486 7.59 -21.09 -29.77
N GLU A 487 7.10 -21.33 -28.56
CA GLU A 487 7.29 -22.60 -27.82
C GLU A 487 6.08 -23.54 -27.95
N THR A 488 5.05 -23.11 -28.67
CA THR A 488 3.79 -23.84 -28.78
C THR A 488 3.73 -24.59 -30.11
N GLN A 489 3.56 -25.93 -30.04
CA GLN A 489 3.27 -26.73 -31.23
C GLN A 489 1.76 -26.82 -31.47
N TRP A 490 1.36 -26.60 -32.73
CA TRP A 490 -0.03 -26.61 -33.15
C TRP A 490 -0.44 -27.98 -33.68
N THR A 491 -1.67 -28.38 -33.36
CA THR A 491 -2.38 -29.45 -34.05
C THR A 491 -3.42 -28.77 -34.92
N ASP A 492 -3.40 -29.03 -36.22
CA ASP A 492 -4.37 -28.45 -37.14
C ASP A 492 -5.79 -28.96 -36.80
N MET A 493 -6.76 -28.04 -36.78
CA MET A 493 -8.16 -28.33 -36.50
C MET A 493 -8.90 -28.61 -37.82
N ASP A 494 -8.59 -29.75 -38.43
CA ASP A 494 -9.04 -30.07 -39.79
C ASP A 494 -10.50 -30.57 -39.86
N THR A 495 -11.09 -30.92 -38.72
CA THR A 495 -12.45 -31.43 -38.66
C THR A 495 -13.45 -30.34 -38.25
N PRO A 496 -14.55 -30.14 -39.00
CA PRO A 496 -15.56 -29.15 -38.68
C PRO A 496 -16.22 -29.39 -37.32
N LEU A 497 -16.48 -28.29 -36.58
CA LEU A 497 -17.20 -28.34 -35.31
C LEU A 497 -18.70 -28.66 -35.53
N PRO A 498 -19.27 -29.69 -34.88
CA PRO A 498 -20.71 -29.98 -34.96
C PRO A 498 -21.59 -28.87 -34.41
N ASN A 499 -22.85 -28.80 -34.87
CA ASN A 499 -23.85 -27.91 -34.28
C ASN A 499 -24.09 -28.28 -32.81
N GLY A 500 -24.21 -27.25 -31.97
CA GLY A 500 -24.38 -27.44 -30.53
C GLY A 500 -23.98 -26.22 -29.71
N VAL A 501 -24.23 -26.34 -28.41
CA VAL A 501 -23.77 -25.38 -27.41
C VAL A 501 -22.58 -25.97 -26.69
N TYR A 502 -21.52 -25.19 -26.58
CA TYR A 502 -20.30 -25.57 -25.91
C TYR A 502 -19.94 -24.57 -24.83
N VAL A 503 -19.50 -25.08 -23.67
CA VAL A 503 -19.00 -24.30 -22.55
C VAL A 503 -17.48 -24.34 -22.52
N LEU A 504 -16.86 -23.24 -22.12
CA LEU A 504 -15.41 -23.16 -21.98
C LEU A 504 -14.93 -24.04 -20.81
N ASP A 505 -13.95 -24.89 -21.09
CA ASP A 505 -13.37 -25.89 -20.16
C ASP A 505 -11.86 -25.69 -19.95
N GLY A 506 -11.25 -24.80 -20.72
CA GLY A 506 -9.87 -24.39 -20.52
C GLY A 506 -9.50 -23.24 -21.46
N TRP A 507 -8.62 -22.37 -20.98
CA TRP A 507 -8.24 -21.16 -21.69
C TRP A 507 -6.72 -20.96 -21.56
N ASP A 508 -5.95 -21.08 -22.64
CA ASP A 508 -4.51 -20.78 -22.65
C ASP A 508 -4.26 -19.46 -23.38
N MET A 509 -3.32 -18.65 -22.88
CA MET A 509 -2.90 -17.40 -23.50
C MET A 509 -1.47 -17.51 -24.02
N MET A 510 -1.24 -17.01 -25.23
CA MET A 510 0.08 -16.99 -25.85
C MET A 510 0.50 -15.57 -26.18
N LEU A 511 1.71 -15.24 -25.76
CA LEU A 511 2.37 -13.97 -26.03
C LEU A 511 3.34 -14.14 -27.20
N ASN A 512 3.32 -13.19 -28.14
CA ASN A 512 4.30 -13.16 -29.24
C ASN A 512 5.71 -12.74 -28.76
N GLN A 513 5.80 -12.05 -27.61
CA GLN A 513 7.02 -11.69 -26.91
C GLN A 513 6.74 -11.51 -25.40
N VAL A 514 7.77 -11.68 -24.56
CA VAL A 514 7.68 -11.40 -23.12
C VAL A 514 8.15 -10.00 -22.75
N SER A 515 8.72 -9.26 -23.70
CA SER A 515 9.18 -7.89 -23.46
C SER A 515 8.03 -6.90 -23.60
N THR A 516 7.70 -6.22 -22.50
CA THR A 516 6.72 -5.14 -22.48
C THR A 516 7.40 -3.82 -22.12
N VAL A 517 6.68 -2.70 -22.24
CA VAL A 517 7.15 -1.40 -21.73
C VAL A 517 7.35 -1.37 -20.22
N ALA A 518 6.77 -2.34 -19.49
CA ALA A 518 6.84 -2.46 -18.03
C ALA A 518 7.85 -3.52 -17.54
N GLY A 519 8.57 -4.19 -18.47
CA GLY A 519 9.54 -5.24 -18.15
C GLY A 519 9.26 -6.56 -18.86
N THR A 520 10.01 -7.59 -18.46
CA THR A 520 9.93 -8.96 -18.97
C THR A 520 8.85 -9.73 -18.23
N VAL A 521 7.81 -10.18 -18.91
CA VAL A 521 6.73 -10.98 -18.33
C VAL A 521 7.28 -12.28 -17.73
N ASP A 522 6.90 -12.54 -16.48
CA ASP A 522 7.05 -13.79 -15.76
C ASP A 522 5.83 -14.67 -16.03
N LEU A 523 5.99 -15.62 -16.95
CA LEU A 523 4.93 -16.51 -17.41
C LEU A 523 4.42 -17.47 -16.32
N GLU A 524 5.24 -17.79 -15.32
CA GLU A 524 4.88 -18.72 -14.24
C GLU A 524 4.06 -18.04 -13.16
N LYS A 525 4.36 -16.76 -12.89
CA LYS A 525 3.64 -15.95 -11.90
C LYS A 525 2.35 -15.35 -12.45
N SER A 526 2.27 -15.14 -13.75
CA SER A 526 1.12 -14.50 -14.42
C SER A 526 -0.11 -15.41 -14.42
N GLU A 527 -1.28 -14.81 -14.20
CA GLU A 527 -2.54 -15.52 -13.98
C GLU A 527 -3.66 -14.87 -14.79
N PHE A 528 -4.60 -15.67 -15.28
CA PHE A 528 -5.82 -15.17 -15.92
C PHE A 528 -6.92 -16.21 -15.85
N VAL A 529 -8.15 -15.74 -15.92
CA VAL A 529 -9.35 -16.56 -15.98
C VAL A 529 -10.30 -16.05 -17.06
N ALA A 530 -11.14 -16.95 -17.56
CA ALA A 530 -12.19 -16.67 -18.51
C ALA A 530 -13.42 -17.51 -18.22
N ALA A 531 -14.57 -17.03 -18.67
CA ALA A 531 -15.82 -17.77 -18.65
C ALA A 531 -16.59 -17.44 -19.93
N GLY A 532 -17.26 -18.42 -20.53
CA GLY A 532 -17.96 -18.18 -21.79
C GLY A 532 -18.50 -19.39 -22.52
N TYR A 533 -19.13 -19.09 -23.64
CA TYR A 533 -19.83 -20.04 -24.52
C TYR A 533 -19.38 -19.91 -25.97
N LEU A 534 -19.43 -21.04 -26.66
CA LEU A 534 -19.32 -21.16 -28.11
C LEU A 534 -20.59 -21.85 -28.61
N ILE A 535 -21.26 -21.25 -29.58
CA ILE A 535 -22.53 -21.73 -30.09
C ILE A 535 -22.41 -21.91 -31.60
N ARG A 536 -22.68 -23.12 -32.08
CA ARG A 536 -22.62 -23.46 -33.50
C ARG A 536 -24.00 -23.79 -34.05
N ASP A 537 -24.45 -23.00 -35.01
CA ASP A 537 -25.62 -23.26 -35.85
C ASP A 537 -25.22 -23.75 -37.23
N THR A 538 -26.22 -24.16 -38.02
CA THR A 538 -26.05 -24.53 -39.44
C THR A 538 -25.35 -23.44 -40.26
N HIS A 539 -25.61 -22.16 -39.98
CA HIS A 539 -25.11 -21.03 -40.81
C HIS A 539 -24.22 -20.05 -40.06
N SER A 540 -24.27 -20.02 -38.72
CA SER A 540 -23.53 -19.07 -37.90
C SER A 540 -22.75 -19.75 -36.78
N THR A 541 -21.75 -19.04 -36.26
CA THR A 541 -21.07 -19.39 -35.02
C THR A 541 -21.03 -18.14 -34.16
N THR A 542 -21.37 -18.28 -32.88
CA THR A 542 -21.33 -17.21 -31.88
C THR A 542 -20.32 -17.56 -30.80
N VAL A 543 -19.50 -16.59 -30.41
CA VAL A 543 -18.55 -16.69 -29.31
C VAL A 543 -18.85 -15.58 -28.31
N ASP A 544 -18.96 -15.95 -27.05
CA ASP A 544 -19.19 -15.03 -25.95
C ASP A 544 -18.30 -15.38 -24.77
N ILE A 545 -17.24 -14.59 -24.56
CA ILE A 545 -16.21 -14.86 -23.56
C ILE A 545 -15.92 -13.56 -22.82
N LEU A 546 -15.99 -13.62 -21.50
CA LEU A 546 -15.46 -12.60 -20.59
C LEU A 546 -14.18 -13.14 -19.95
N PHE A 547 -13.12 -12.34 -19.92
CA PHE A 547 -11.86 -12.75 -19.31
C PHE A 547 -11.19 -11.59 -18.56
N ASN A 548 -10.40 -11.95 -17.56
CA ASN A 548 -9.62 -11.04 -16.72
C ASN A 548 -8.30 -11.71 -16.29
N GLY A 549 -7.24 -10.95 -16.06
CA GLY A 549 -5.92 -11.47 -15.74
C GLY A 549 -4.89 -10.42 -15.38
N PHE A 550 -3.75 -10.91 -14.88
CA PHE A 550 -2.58 -10.13 -14.53
C PHE A 550 -1.34 -10.74 -15.18
N LEU A 551 -0.59 -9.92 -15.93
CA LEU A 551 0.78 -10.22 -16.31
C LEU A 551 1.73 -9.63 -15.28
N TYR A 552 2.48 -10.47 -14.57
CA TYR A 552 3.56 -9.99 -13.70
C TYR A 552 4.86 -9.96 -14.50
N THR A 553 5.70 -8.96 -14.27
CA THR A 553 7.04 -8.90 -14.83
C THR A 553 8.07 -9.35 -13.80
N LYS A 554 9.22 -9.86 -14.27
CA LYS A 554 10.35 -10.25 -13.42
C LYS A 554 10.92 -9.05 -12.65
N GLU A 555 10.70 -7.86 -13.18
CA GLU A 555 11.07 -6.58 -12.60
C GLU A 555 10.02 -6.05 -11.60
N GLY A 556 8.96 -6.82 -11.34
CA GLY A 556 7.99 -6.57 -10.29
C GLY A 556 6.83 -5.65 -10.67
N ALA A 557 6.61 -5.38 -11.96
CA ALA A 557 5.39 -4.73 -12.42
C ALA A 557 4.25 -5.74 -12.56
N SER A 558 3.01 -5.29 -12.40
CA SER A 558 1.82 -6.04 -12.80
C SER A 558 1.05 -5.26 -13.87
N ILE A 559 0.53 -5.97 -14.87
CA ILE A 559 -0.30 -5.44 -15.93
C ILE A 559 -1.63 -6.18 -15.85
N GLU A 560 -2.65 -5.51 -15.34
CA GLU A 560 -4.02 -6.01 -15.41
C GLU A 560 -4.52 -5.93 -16.85
N PHE A 561 -5.15 -7.00 -17.33
CA PHE A 561 -5.75 -7.06 -18.65
C PHE A 561 -7.07 -7.85 -18.58
N GLY A 562 -8.04 -7.41 -19.35
CA GLY A 562 -9.33 -8.07 -19.41
C GLY A 562 -10.13 -7.54 -20.58
N GLY A 563 -11.18 -8.27 -20.92
CA GLY A 563 -12.03 -7.89 -22.03
C GLY A 563 -13.11 -8.91 -22.32
N ARG A 564 -13.95 -8.55 -23.28
CA ARG A 564 -15.06 -9.33 -23.74
C ARG A 564 -15.03 -9.52 -25.24
N VAL A 565 -15.03 -10.78 -25.64
CA VAL A 565 -15.23 -11.19 -27.04
C VAL A 565 -16.68 -11.63 -27.15
N ASN A 566 -17.53 -10.79 -27.74
CA ASN A 566 -18.94 -11.11 -28.01
C ASN A 566 -19.20 -10.92 -29.50
N GLU A 567 -19.12 -11.99 -30.28
CA GLU A 567 -19.18 -11.92 -31.73
C GLU A 567 -19.99 -13.05 -32.35
N SER A 568 -20.68 -12.73 -33.44
CA SER A 568 -21.33 -13.72 -34.30
C SER A 568 -20.87 -13.53 -35.75
N GLY A 569 -20.67 -14.64 -36.46
CA GLY A 569 -20.25 -14.62 -37.85
C GLY A 569 -20.79 -15.81 -38.64
N GLU A 570 -20.85 -15.66 -39.96
CA GLU A 570 -21.14 -16.77 -40.87
C GLU A 570 -19.88 -17.56 -41.17
N PHE A 571 -20.05 -18.87 -41.33
CA PHE A 571 -18.96 -19.74 -41.74
C PHE A 571 -18.62 -19.49 -43.21
N THR A 572 -17.38 -19.10 -43.51
CA THR A 572 -16.84 -19.19 -44.88
C THR A 572 -15.93 -20.40 -44.96
N ALA A 573 -16.36 -21.40 -45.73
CA ALA A 573 -15.54 -22.58 -46.03
C ALA A 573 -14.40 -22.17 -46.99
N ASN A 574 -13.40 -21.45 -46.50
CA ASN A 574 -12.07 -21.51 -47.11
C ASN A 574 -11.30 -22.68 -46.48
N GLU A 575 -10.22 -23.13 -47.13
CA GLU A 575 -9.52 -24.41 -46.91
C GLU A 575 -8.92 -24.63 -45.49
N LYS A 576 -9.30 -23.84 -44.46
CA LYS A 576 -8.70 -23.84 -43.12
C LYS A 576 -9.66 -23.62 -41.93
N ASN A 577 -10.97 -23.85 -42.08
CA ASN A 577 -11.95 -23.69 -40.98
C ASN A 577 -11.87 -22.32 -40.26
N GLN A 578 -11.80 -21.23 -41.03
CA GLN A 578 -11.68 -19.86 -40.50
C GLN A 578 -13.06 -19.18 -40.38
N LEU A 579 -13.33 -18.58 -39.22
CA LEU A 579 -14.39 -17.59 -39.04
C LEU A 579 -13.86 -16.23 -39.48
N VAL A 580 -14.56 -15.62 -40.45
CA VAL A 580 -14.38 -14.22 -40.82
C VAL A 580 -15.51 -13.45 -40.12
N PRO A 581 -15.21 -12.68 -39.07
CA PRO A 581 -16.24 -11.96 -38.32
C PRO A 581 -16.93 -10.92 -39.20
N ILE A 582 -18.26 -10.82 -39.10
CA ILE A 582 -19.08 -9.93 -39.94
C ILE A 582 -19.39 -8.61 -39.22
N SER A 583 -19.64 -8.66 -37.91
CA SER A 583 -19.77 -7.47 -37.05
C SER A 583 -19.65 -7.87 -35.57
N PRO A 584 -18.89 -7.12 -34.74
CA PRO A 584 -18.96 -7.26 -33.30
C PRO A 584 -20.36 -6.90 -32.80
N CYS A 585 -20.76 -7.52 -31.69
CA CYS A 585 -21.97 -7.14 -30.97
C CYS A 585 -21.75 -5.88 -30.12
N ALA A 586 -22.83 -5.26 -29.64
CA ALA A 586 -22.80 -3.92 -29.04
C ALA A 586 -21.93 -3.81 -27.76
N ASP A 587 -21.65 -4.94 -27.12
CA ASP A 587 -20.92 -5.13 -25.87
C ASP A 587 -19.56 -5.82 -26.04
N ALA A 588 -19.07 -5.97 -27.28
CA ALA A 588 -17.73 -6.45 -27.56
C ALA A 588 -16.70 -5.37 -27.24
N SER A 589 -15.74 -5.71 -26.37
CA SER A 589 -14.64 -4.84 -25.98
C SER A 589 -13.32 -5.20 -26.65
N LEU A 590 -13.28 -6.26 -27.46
CA LEU A 590 -12.10 -6.63 -28.22
C LEU A 590 -12.56 -7.18 -29.57
N PRO A 591 -12.22 -6.51 -30.69
CA PRO A 591 -12.58 -7.02 -31.99
C PRO A 591 -11.75 -8.28 -32.28
N LEU A 592 -12.42 -9.36 -32.61
CA LEU A 592 -11.81 -10.57 -33.12
C LEU A 592 -11.26 -10.29 -34.52
N ILE A 593 -9.98 -10.55 -34.73
CA ILE A 593 -9.36 -10.40 -36.06
C ILE A 593 -9.67 -11.63 -36.91
N TRP A 594 -9.44 -12.82 -36.35
CA TRP A 594 -9.82 -14.10 -36.94
C TRP A 594 -9.95 -15.16 -35.85
N MET A 595 -10.76 -16.18 -36.14
CA MET A 595 -10.84 -17.39 -35.32
C MET A 595 -10.73 -18.62 -36.21
N THR A 596 -9.98 -19.62 -35.75
CA THR A 596 -10.09 -20.99 -36.26
C THR A 596 -10.76 -21.84 -35.21
N TYR A 597 -11.57 -22.79 -35.64
CA TYR A 597 -12.33 -23.63 -34.74
C TYR A 597 -12.60 -24.98 -35.39
N GLY A 598 -12.63 -26.03 -34.59
CA GLY A 598 -12.85 -27.38 -35.08
C GLY A 598 -12.71 -28.38 -33.95
N THR A 599 -12.54 -29.64 -34.32
CA THR A 599 -12.25 -30.71 -33.36
C THR A 599 -10.85 -31.25 -33.60
N THR A 600 -10.12 -31.48 -32.51
CA THR A 600 -8.96 -32.37 -32.48
C THR A 600 -9.44 -33.82 -32.30
N ASP A 601 -8.53 -34.81 -32.28
CA ASP A 601 -8.86 -36.22 -32.05
C ASP A 601 -9.66 -36.50 -30.76
N THR A 602 -9.72 -35.55 -29.81
CA THR A 602 -10.33 -35.75 -28.48
C THR A 602 -11.22 -34.61 -27.96
N GLN A 603 -11.18 -33.40 -28.52
CA GLN A 603 -11.94 -32.25 -27.98
C GLN A 603 -12.21 -31.16 -29.01
N ALA A 604 -13.30 -30.40 -28.82
CA ALA A 604 -13.57 -29.16 -29.52
C ALA A 604 -12.59 -28.07 -29.06
N ALA A 605 -12.00 -27.35 -30.02
CA ALA A 605 -11.00 -26.34 -29.75
C ALA A 605 -11.20 -25.13 -30.67
N THR A 606 -10.71 -23.98 -30.20
CA THR A 606 -10.67 -22.74 -30.96
C THR A 606 -9.31 -22.07 -30.76
N SER A 607 -8.90 -21.29 -31.75
CA SER A 607 -7.78 -20.35 -31.63
C SER A 607 -8.25 -18.98 -32.08
N PHE A 608 -8.02 -17.97 -31.24
CA PHE A 608 -8.49 -16.61 -31.44
C PHE A 608 -7.30 -15.66 -31.50
N PHE A 609 -7.37 -14.71 -32.41
CA PHE A 609 -6.47 -13.59 -32.43
C PHE A 609 -7.27 -12.31 -32.21
N VAL A 610 -6.93 -11.58 -31.16
CA VAL A 610 -7.57 -10.31 -30.81
C VAL A 610 -6.58 -9.19 -30.96
N ASP A 611 -7.02 -8.07 -31.54
CA ASP A 611 -6.23 -6.84 -31.53
C ASP A 611 -6.28 -6.26 -30.11
N VAL A 612 -5.13 -5.84 -29.58
CA VAL A 612 -5.07 -5.09 -28.33
C VAL A 612 -4.66 -3.66 -28.67
N PRO A 613 -5.63 -2.73 -28.77
CA PRO A 613 -5.34 -1.36 -29.22
C PRO A 613 -4.25 -0.69 -28.36
N GLY A 614 -3.16 -0.29 -29.01
CA GLY A 614 -2.08 0.48 -28.37
C GLY A 614 -0.99 -0.35 -27.68
N GLN A 615 -0.99 -1.68 -27.81
CA GLN A 615 0.09 -2.54 -27.30
C GLN A 615 0.99 -3.07 -28.42
N PRO A 616 2.29 -3.31 -28.16
CA PRO A 616 3.25 -3.83 -29.14
C PRO A 616 3.17 -5.36 -29.30
N PHE A 617 2.25 -6.03 -28.60
CA PHE A 617 2.08 -7.47 -28.62
C PHE A 617 0.65 -7.84 -28.97
N ASP A 618 0.51 -8.93 -29.71
CA ASP A 618 -0.78 -9.52 -30.02
C ASP A 618 -1.09 -10.60 -28.99
N LEU A 619 -2.36 -10.71 -28.60
CA LEU A 619 -2.82 -11.80 -27.74
C LEU A 619 -3.45 -12.89 -28.60
N LEU A 620 -2.84 -14.07 -28.54
CA LEU A 620 -3.41 -15.28 -29.12
C LEU A 620 -3.97 -16.14 -27.98
N PHE A 621 -5.20 -16.58 -28.13
CA PHE A 621 -5.86 -17.45 -27.14
C PHE A 621 -6.18 -18.80 -27.74
N ARG A 622 -6.16 -19.84 -26.89
CA ARG A 622 -6.65 -21.16 -27.22
C ARG A 622 -7.73 -21.58 -26.25
N GLY A 623 -8.94 -21.79 -26.77
CA GLY A 623 -10.08 -22.28 -26.01
C GLY A 623 -10.24 -23.79 -26.18
N ARG A 624 -10.51 -24.48 -25.06
CA ARG A 624 -11.00 -25.86 -25.04
C ARG A 624 -12.46 -25.86 -24.62
N TRP A 625 -13.25 -26.68 -25.29
CA TRP A 625 -14.71 -26.61 -25.20
C TRP A 625 -15.32 -27.98 -24.92
N VAL A 626 -16.34 -28.00 -24.05
CA VAL A 626 -17.13 -29.19 -23.75
C VAL A 626 -18.56 -28.97 -24.24
N VAL A 627 -19.12 -29.97 -24.92
CA VAL A 627 -20.50 -29.92 -25.43
C VAL A 627 -21.50 -30.04 -24.28
N LEU A 628 -22.42 -29.09 -24.17
CA LEU A 628 -23.52 -29.12 -23.20
C LEU A 628 -24.76 -29.85 -23.76
N GLY A 629 -24.91 -29.89 -25.09
CA GLY A 629 -26.00 -30.58 -25.76
C GLY A 629 -26.19 -30.11 -27.21
N PRO A 630 -27.05 -30.79 -27.98
CA PRO A 630 -27.48 -30.30 -29.28
C PRO A 630 -28.25 -28.98 -29.11
N ARG A 631 -28.15 -28.09 -30.10
CA ARG A 631 -28.95 -26.87 -30.18
C ARG A 631 -30.27 -27.13 -30.90
#